data_AF-A0A8S0UUZ6-F1
#
_entry.id   AF-A0A8S0UUZ6-F1
#
_cell.length_a   1.000
_cell.length_b   1.000
_cell.length_c   1.000
_cell.angle_alpha   90.00
_cell.angle_beta   90.00
_cell.angle_gamma   90.00
#
_symmetry.space_group_name_H-M   'P 1'
#
loop_
_entity.id
_entity.type
_entity.pdbx_description
1 polymer ?
#
loop_
_entity_poly.entity_id
_entity_poly.type
_entity_poly.pdbx_seq_one_letter_code
_entity_poly.pdbx_strand_id
1 'polypeptide(L)'
;MNKAVDEHFRALITQLLHLGNLPVTEDSNEESWLNIITALPWEAARLLKPDMSIGGGMDPGGYVKVKCIASGVLIESMVVKGVVCKKNMAHRRMTSNIDKPRLLLLGGALDQRVVNHLSSVHTLLQQVLTLTLSSSFLHRLYPFY
;
A
#
# COMPACT_ATOMS: atom_id res chain seq x y z
N MET A 1 -18.71 -8.16 -16.42
CA MET A 1 -19.03 -6.81 -16.94
C MET A 1 -20.08 -6.96 -18.04
N ASN A 2 -21.01 -6.02 -18.17
CA ASN A 2 -21.92 -6.01 -19.32
C ASN A 2 -21.09 -5.77 -20.59
N LYS A 3 -21.30 -6.57 -21.65
CA LYS A 3 -20.49 -6.49 -22.88
C LYS A 3 -20.44 -5.09 -23.48
N ALA A 4 -21.59 -4.40 -23.54
CA ALA A 4 -21.65 -3.03 -24.05
C ALA A 4 -20.83 -2.01 -23.21
N VAL A 5 -20.76 -2.19 -21.89
CA VAL A 5 -19.97 -1.32 -21.01
C VAL A 5 -18.47 -1.61 -21.17
N ASP A 6 -18.10 -2.88 -21.34
CA ASP A 6 -16.73 -3.30 -21.61
C ASP A 6 -16.23 -2.73 -22.95
N GLU A 7 -17.01 -2.86 -24.02
CA GLU A 7 -16.66 -2.33 -25.33
C GLU A 7 -16.48 -0.81 -25.30
N HIS A 8 -17.38 -0.08 -24.64
CA HIS A 8 -17.26 1.37 -24.51
C HIS A 8 -16.03 1.77 -23.69
N PHE A 9 -15.77 1.08 -22.59
CA PHE A 9 -14.60 1.32 -21.75
C PHE A 9 -13.30 1.06 -22.50
N ARG A 10 -13.22 -0.06 -23.23
CA ARG A 10 -12.07 -0.39 -24.08
C ARG A 10 -11.86 0.65 -25.18
N ALA A 11 -12.92 1.13 -25.83
CA ALA A 11 -12.81 2.21 -26.83
C ALA A 11 -12.22 3.50 -26.25
N LEU A 12 -12.66 3.90 -25.05
CA LEU A 12 -12.10 5.06 -24.34
C LEU A 12 -10.63 4.87 -23.99
N ILE A 13 -10.25 3.69 -23.48
CA ILE A 13 -8.85 3.38 -23.17
C ILE A 13 -8.00 3.45 -24.43
N THR A 14 -8.45 2.84 -25.54
CA THR A 14 -7.75 2.90 -26.82
C THR A 14 -7.49 4.33 -27.26
N GLN A 15 -8.47 5.23 -27.12
CA GLN A 15 -8.28 6.66 -27.43
C GLN A 15 -7.23 7.32 -26.52
N LEU A 16 -7.25 7.04 -25.22
CA LEU A 16 -6.26 7.57 -24.28
C LEU A 16 -4.85 7.04 -24.53
N LEU A 17 -4.72 5.77 -24.91
CA LEU A 17 -3.44 5.14 -25.24
C LEU A 17 -2.83 5.75 -26.51
N HIS A 18 -3.64 5.98 -27.54
CA HIS A 18 -3.21 6.69 -28.74
C HIS A 18 -2.72 8.11 -28.41
N LEU A 19 -3.45 8.84 -27.56
CA LEU A 19 -3.04 10.18 -27.11
C LEU A 19 -1.72 10.15 -26.32
N GLY A 20 -1.51 9.10 -25.52
CA GLY A 20 -0.31 8.87 -24.74
C GLY A 20 0.87 8.28 -25.53
N ASN A 21 0.73 8.07 -26.84
CA ASN A 21 1.72 7.45 -27.71
C ASN A 21 2.20 6.07 -27.20
N LEU A 22 1.29 5.30 -26.60
CA LEU A 22 1.55 3.96 -26.07
C LEU A 22 1.09 2.91 -27.08
N PRO A 23 1.82 1.79 -27.27
CA PRO A 23 1.44 0.79 -28.25
C PRO A 23 0.06 0.18 -27.91
N VAL A 24 -0.87 0.36 -28.83
CA VAL A 24 -2.15 -0.34 -28.86
C VAL A 24 -1.97 -1.54 -29.79
N THR A 25 -1.47 -2.64 -29.25
CA THR A 25 -1.45 -3.90 -30.00
C THR A 25 -2.82 -4.54 -29.83
N GLU A 26 -3.62 -4.53 -30.91
CA GLU A 26 -4.88 -5.27 -31.00
C GLU A 26 -4.66 -6.75 -31.34
N ASP A 27 -3.44 -7.09 -31.75
CA ASP A 27 -3.03 -8.47 -32.00
C ASP A 27 -3.12 -9.25 -30.68
N SER A 28 -3.59 -10.49 -30.76
CA SER A 28 -3.97 -11.41 -29.68
C SER A 28 -2.90 -11.76 -28.63
N ASN A 29 -1.84 -10.97 -28.51
CA ASN A 29 -0.81 -11.12 -27.51
C ASN A 29 -1.33 -10.62 -26.16
N GLU A 30 -1.17 -11.43 -25.13
CA GLU A 30 -1.62 -11.11 -23.77
C GLU A 30 -0.92 -9.86 -23.17
N GLU A 31 0.17 -9.41 -23.81
CA GLU A 31 0.99 -8.26 -23.43
C GLU A 31 0.52 -6.92 -24.05
N SER A 32 -0.78 -6.61 -23.95
CA SER A 32 -1.32 -5.33 -24.42
C SER A 32 -1.71 -4.42 -23.25
N TRP A 33 -1.27 -3.17 -23.29
CA TRP A 33 -1.68 -2.15 -22.31
C TRP A 33 -3.21 -2.00 -22.22
N LEU A 34 -3.91 -2.18 -23.35
CA LEU A 34 -5.36 -2.19 -23.38
C LEU A 34 -5.93 -3.28 -22.47
N ASN A 35 -5.39 -4.50 -22.54
CA ASN A 35 -5.84 -5.62 -21.72
C ASN A 35 -5.55 -5.36 -20.23
N ILE A 36 -4.35 -4.88 -19.90
CA ILE A 36 -3.95 -4.58 -18.51
C ILE A 36 -4.81 -3.48 -17.89
N ILE A 37 -5.00 -2.35 -18.59
CA ILE A 37 -5.78 -1.21 -18.10
C ILE A 37 -7.28 -1.52 -18.09
N THR A 38 -7.74 -2.50 -18.87
CA THR A 38 -9.13 -2.97 -18.79
C THR A 38 -9.32 -3.93 -17.60
N ALA A 39 -8.42 -4.89 -17.43
CA ALA A 39 -8.58 -5.98 -16.46
C ALA A 39 -8.31 -5.54 -15.01
N LEU A 40 -7.19 -4.86 -14.73
CA LEU A 40 -6.77 -4.56 -13.36
C LEU A 40 -7.71 -3.59 -12.62
N PRO A 41 -8.19 -2.49 -13.22
CA PRO A 41 -9.14 -1.61 -12.55
C PRO A 41 -10.47 -2.30 -12.26
N TRP A 42 -10.94 -3.18 -13.15
CA TRP A 42 -12.14 -3.99 -12.91
C TRP A 42 -11.95 -4.94 -11.73
N GLU A 43 -10.81 -5.62 -11.67
CA GLU A 43 -10.47 -6.49 -10.54
C GLU A 43 -10.39 -5.69 -9.22
N ALA A 44 -9.72 -4.54 -9.24
CA ALA A 44 -9.62 -3.65 -8.08
C ALA A 44 -11.01 -3.17 -7.61
N ALA A 45 -11.88 -2.75 -8.53
CA ALA A 45 -13.25 -2.34 -8.24
C ALA A 45 -14.07 -3.46 -7.60
N ARG A 46 -13.86 -4.72 -7.99
CA ARG A 46 -14.55 -5.87 -7.38
C ARG A 46 -14.08 -6.16 -5.95
N LEU A 47 -12.83 -5.85 -5.64
CA LEU A 47 -12.23 -6.06 -4.32
C LEU A 47 -12.55 -4.93 -3.34
N LEU A 48 -12.85 -3.73 -3.84
CA LEU A 48 -13.27 -2.57 -3.06
C LEU A 48 -14.57 -2.85 -2.32
N LYS A 49 -14.51 -2.72 -0.99
CA LYS A 49 -15.67 -2.77 -0.09
C LYS A 49 -15.53 -1.66 0.94
N PRO A 50 -15.71 -0.38 0.53
CA PRO A 50 -15.62 0.74 1.44
C PRO A 50 -16.72 0.63 2.50
N ASP A 51 -16.37 0.91 3.76
CA ASP A 51 -17.35 1.02 4.82
C ASP A 51 -18.09 2.35 4.69
N MET A 52 -19.25 2.29 4.06
CA MET A 52 -20.11 3.45 3.81
C MET A 52 -20.81 3.95 5.08
N SER A 53 -20.71 3.23 6.21
CA SER A 53 -21.34 3.64 7.47
C SER A 53 -20.71 4.89 8.09
N ILE A 54 -19.43 5.15 7.77
CA ILE A 54 -18.65 6.28 8.32
C ILE A 54 -18.80 7.54 7.43
N GLY A 55 -19.75 7.56 6.50
CA GLY A 55 -19.94 8.69 5.58
C GLY A 55 -18.83 8.83 4.54
N GLY A 56 -17.93 7.85 4.45
CA GLY A 56 -16.95 7.74 3.37
C GLY A 56 -17.66 7.35 2.08
N GLY A 57 -17.77 8.28 1.15
CA GLY A 57 -18.27 8.01 -0.19
C GLY A 57 -17.42 6.96 -0.93
N MET A 58 -17.90 6.50 -2.07
CA MET A 58 -17.20 5.51 -2.90
C MET A 58 -16.18 6.18 -3.84
N ASP A 59 -15.31 7.03 -3.31
CA ASP A 59 -14.21 7.62 -4.10
C ASP A 59 -13.03 6.62 -4.18
N PRO A 60 -12.71 6.05 -5.35
CA PRO A 60 -11.61 5.08 -5.46
C PRO A 60 -10.25 5.69 -5.10
N GLY A 61 -10.09 7.02 -5.19
CA GLY A 61 -8.84 7.72 -4.84
C GLY A 61 -8.42 7.55 -3.38
N GLY A 62 -9.38 7.37 -2.47
CA GLY A 62 -9.12 7.12 -1.04
C GLY A 62 -8.70 5.69 -0.71
N TYR A 63 -8.95 4.73 -1.59
CA TYR A 63 -8.84 3.29 -1.29
C TYR A 63 -7.88 2.53 -2.22
N VAL A 64 -7.63 3.04 -3.43
CA VAL A 64 -6.77 2.41 -4.43
C VAL A 64 -5.50 3.23 -4.63
N LYS A 65 -4.36 2.55 -4.64
CA LYS A 65 -3.08 3.15 -4.99
C LYS A 65 -2.42 2.38 -6.13
N VAL A 66 -2.24 3.05 -7.26
CA VAL A 66 -1.47 2.52 -8.39
C VAL A 66 0.02 2.78 -8.13
N LYS A 67 0.84 1.75 -8.28
CA LYS A 67 2.30 1.85 -8.13
C LYS A 67 2.98 1.21 -9.33
N CYS A 68 3.67 2.04 -10.12
CA CYS A 68 4.52 1.56 -11.20
C CYS A 68 5.86 1.05 -10.65
N ILE A 69 6.32 -0.09 -11.17
CA ILE A 69 7.62 -0.68 -10.87
C ILE A 69 8.44 -0.62 -12.17
N ALA A 70 9.62 0.00 -12.11
CA ALA A 70 10.49 0.18 -13.28
C ALA A 70 11.29 -1.10 -13.60
N SER A 71 10.62 -2.25 -13.61
CA SER A 71 11.19 -3.57 -13.90
C SER A 71 10.05 -4.57 -14.16
N GLY A 72 10.35 -5.65 -14.88
CA GLY A 72 9.38 -6.69 -15.23
C GLY A 72 8.71 -6.45 -16.57
N VAL A 73 7.67 -7.24 -16.85
CA VAL A 73 6.82 -7.17 -18.05
C VAL A 73 5.38 -6.84 -17.68
N LEU A 74 4.59 -6.40 -18.67
CA LEU A 74 3.21 -5.92 -18.46
C LEU A 74 2.32 -6.96 -17.75
N ILE A 75 2.44 -8.23 -18.14
CA ILE A 75 1.62 -9.33 -17.61
C ILE A 75 1.93 -9.70 -16.15
N GLU A 76 3.05 -9.24 -15.60
CA GLU A 76 3.38 -9.39 -14.17
C GLU A 76 2.64 -8.38 -13.29
N SER A 77 1.93 -7.43 -13.89
CA SER A 77 1.11 -6.46 -13.16
C SER A 77 -0.07 -7.16 -12.49
N MET A 78 -0.30 -6.87 -11.20
CA MET A 78 -1.37 -7.53 -10.42
C MET A 78 -2.03 -6.59 -9.43
N VAL A 79 -3.28 -6.91 -9.07
CA VAL A 79 -3.98 -6.25 -7.96
C VAL A 79 -3.62 -6.93 -6.64
N VAL A 80 -3.07 -6.15 -5.70
CA VAL A 80 -2.78 -6.63 -4.34
C VAL A 80 -3.92 -6.23 -3.42
N LYS A 81 -4.56 -7.21 -2.78
CA LYS A 81 -5.55 -6.96 -1.72
C LYS A 81 -4.84 -6.57 -0.42
N GLY A 82 -4.38 -5.33 -0.35
CA GLY A 82 -3.66 -4.80 0.80
C GLY A 82 -2.83 -3.56 0.43
N VAL A 83 -1.80 -3.28 1.23
CA VAL A 83 -0.93 -2.11 1.02
C VAL A 83 0.48 -2.57 0.67
N VAL A 84 1.00 -2.08 -0.46
CA VAL A 84 2.39 -2.30 -0.88
C VAL A 84 3.19 -1.01 -0.69
N CYS A 85 4.19 -1.05 0.19
CA CYS A 85 5.07 0.08 0.42
C CYS A 85 6.54 -0.34 0.39
N LYS A 86 7.42 0.58 -0.03
CA LYS A 86 8.87 0.38 0.09
C LYS A 86 9.24 0.79 1.51
N LYS A 87 9.35 -0.18 2.41
CA LYS A 87 9.77 0.02 3.79
C LYS A 87 10.75 -1.08 4.15
N ASN A 88 11.92 -0.70 4.66
CA ASN A 88 12.89 -1.67 5.15
C ASN A 88 12.51 -2.11 6.57
N MET A 89 12.88 -3.34 6.92
CA MET A 89 12.87 -3.78 8.31
C MET A 89 13.73 -2.85 9.16
N ALA A 90 13.19 -2.37 10.27
CA ALA A 90 13.86 -1.38 11.11
C ALA A 90 15.16 -1.92 11.70
N HIS A 91 15.23 -3.24 11.94
CA HIS A 91 16.41 -3.90 12.44
C HIS A 91 16.67 -5.21 11.69
N ARG A 92 17.94 -5.52 11.40
CA ARG A 92 18.34 -6.71 10.59
C ARG A 92 17.88 -8.05 11.19
N ARG A 93 17.71 -8.10 12.52
CA ARG A 93 17.22 -9.30 13.22
C ARG A 93 15.69 -9.40 13.30
N MET A 94 14.95 -8.43 12.77
CA MET A 94 13.49 -8.56 12.67
C MET A 94 13.15 -9.56 11.57
N THR A 95 12.12 -10.37 11.82
CA THR A 95 11.60 -11.33 10.86
C THR A 95 11.09 -10.60 9.60
N SER A 96 11.55 -11.03 8.43
CA SER A 96 11.17 -10.42 7.14
C SER A 96 9.79 -10.85 6.64
N ASN A 97 9.24 -11.95 7.18
CA ASN A 97 7.91 -12.46 6.88
C ASN A 97 7.19 -12.81 8.19
N ILE A 98 6.05 -12.18 8.43
CA ILE A 98 5.23 -12.39 9.63
C ILE A 98 3.85 -12.80 9.15
N ASP A 99 3.42 -14.02 9.49
CA ASP A 99 2.04 -14.44 9.25
C ASP A 99 1.12 -13.76 10.26
N LYS A 100 -0.04 -13.29 9.81
CA LYS A 100 -1.05 -12.58 10.63
C LYS A 100 -0.46 -11.50 11.55
N PRO A 101 0.24 -10.50 10.99
CA PRO A 101 0.92 -9.48 11.80
C PRO A 101 -0.11 -8.64 12.58
N ARG A 102 0.24 -8.29 13.82
CA ARG A 102 -0.52 -7.34 14.62
C ARG A 102 0.10 -5.95 14.45
N LEU A 103 -0.57 -5.09 13.71
CA LEU A 103 -0.07 -3.76 13.36
C LEU A 103 -0.61 -2.70 14.32
N LEU A 104 0.28 -1.83 14.81
CA LEU A 104 -0.05 -0.61 15.54
C LEU A 104 0.39 0.60 14.73
N LEU A 105 -0.57 1.43 14.33
CA LEU A 105 -0.32 2.69 13.63
C LEU A 105 -0.34 3.82 14.65
N LEU A 106 0.79 4.51 14.81
CA LEU A 106 0.92 5.65 15.71
C LEU A 106 0.94 6.94 14.91
N GLY A 107 0.08 7.89 15.26
CA GLY A 107 0.03 9.22 14.66
C GLY A 107 1.14 10.18 15.12
N GLY A 108 2.13 9.70 15.89
CA GLY A 108 3.18 10.51 16.50
C GLY A 108 4.48 9.75 16.67
N ALA A 109 5.55 10.48 17.03
CA ALA A 109 6.87 9.89 17.25
C ALA A 109 6.91 9.13 18.59
N LEU A 110 7.59 7.98 18.60
CA LEU A 110 7.88 7.23 19.81
C LEU A 110 9.21 7.67 20.43
N ASP A 111 9.40 8.99 20.56
CA ASP A 111 10.62 9.59 21.09
C ASP A 111 10.27 10.47 22.29
N GLN A 112 10.76 10.12 23.47
CA GLN A 112 10.65 10.95 24.66
C GLN A 112 11.75 12.01 24.65
N ARG A 113 11.73 12.96 23.70
CA ARG A 113 12.61 14.13 23.81
C ARG A 113 12.03 15.08 24.85
N VAL A 114 12.67 15.15 26.01
CA VAL A 114 12.55 16.35 26.85
C VAL A 114 13.17 17.48 26.04
N VAL A 115 12.32 18.40 25.60
CA VAL A 115 12.66 19.47 24.69
C VAL A 115 13.70 20.40 25.36
N ASN A 116 14.84 20.60 24.69
CA ASN A 116 15.76 21.75 24.82
C ASN A 116 16.70 21.88 26.03
N HIS A 117 17.30 20.80 26.56
CA HIS A 117 18.49 20.94 27.42
C HIS A 117 19.60 19.95 27.04
N LEU A 118 20.85 20.35 27.23
CA LEU A 118 22.02 19.47 27.08
C LEU A 118 21.83 18.24 27.99
N SER A 119 21.49 17.10 27.40
CA SER A 119 21.20 15.87 28.13
C SER A 119 22.47 15.30 28.75
N SER A 120 22.50 15.15 30.07
CA SER A 120 23.52 14.36 30.75
C SER A 120 23.29 12.87 30.47
N VAL A 121 24.34 12.04 30.55
CA VAL A 121 24.25 10.57 30.37
C VAL A 121 23.14 9.95 31.23
N HIS A 122 22.91 10.51 32.42
CA HIS A 122 21.84 10.09 33.32
C HIS A 122 20.44 10.24 32.72
N THR A 123 20.16 11.38 32.07
CA THR A 123 18.85 11.62 31.42
C THR A 123 18.60 10.71 30.21
N LEU A 124 19.67 10.32 29.48
CA LEU A 124 19.59 9.35 28.40
C LEU A 124 19.26 7.94 28.93
N LEU A 125 19.85 7.51 30.04
CA LEU A 125 19.54 6.20 30.65
C LEU A 125 18.07 6.11 31.09
N GLN A 126 17.53 7.19 31.64
CA GLN A 126 16.12 7.24 32.05
C GLN A 126 15.16 7.20 30.86
N GLN A 127 15.50 7.84 29.74
CA GLN A 127 14.76 7.73 28.49
C GLN A 127 14.80 6.30 27.93
N VAL A 128 15.97 5.66 27.90
CA VAL A 128 16.11 4.27 27.45
C VAL A 128 15.25 3.35 28.32
N LEU A 129 15.28 3.49 29.64
CA LEU A 129 14.43 2.71 30.55
C LEU A 129 12.95 2.90 30.26
N THR A 130 12.52 4.15 30.02
CA THR A 130 11.11 4.44 29.76
C THR A 130 10.66 3.86 28.42
N LEU A 131 11.48 3.97 27.37
CA LEU A 131 11.22 3.31 26.09
C LEU A 131 11.18 1.78 26.24
N THR A 132 12.01 1.21 27.12
CA THR A 132 12.01 -0.24 27.41
C THR A 132 10.71 -0.65 28.12
N LEU A 133 10.22 0.16 29.06
CA LEU A 133 8.93 -0.04 29.72
C LEU A 133 7.77 0.09 28.74
N SER A 134 7.79 1.11 27.87
CA SER A 134 6.78 1.27 26.81
C SER A 134 6.82 0.10 25.83
N SER A 135 8.00 -0.37 25.43
CA SER A 135 8.17 -1.54 24.56
C SER A 135 7.63 -2.81 25.20
N SER A 136 7.87 -3.02 26.49
CA SER A 136 7.36 -4.19 27.21
C SER A 136 5.85 -4.12 27.45
N PHE A 137 5.30 -2.92 27.64
CA PHE A 137 3.85 -2.70 27.64
C PHE A 137 3.22 -2.98 26.27
N LEU A 138 3.85 -2.49 25.19
CA LEU A 138 3.44 -2.78 23.82
C LEU A 138 3.54 -4.27 23.49
N HIS A 139 4.60 -4.95 23.92
CA HIS A 139 4.72 -6.41 23.76
C HIS A 139 3.65 -7.17 24.56
N ARG A 140 3.19 -6.62 25.68
CA ARG A 140 2.12 -7.21 26.49
C ARG A 140 0.74 -7.03 25.86
N LEU A 141 0.50 -5.89 25.19
CA LEU A 141 -0.73 -5.61 24.46
C LEU A 141 -0.75 -6.26 23.07
N TYR A 142 0.40 -6.35 22.41
CA TYR A 142 0.61 -6.88 21.06
C TYR A 142 1.80 -7.85 21.01
N PRO A 143 1.69 -9.07 21.59
CA PRO A 143 2.69 -10.11 21.39
C PRO A 143 2.85 -10.42 19.90
N PHE A 144 4.07 -10.25 19.40
CA PHE A 144 4.51 -10.76 18.10
C PHE A 144 4.77 -12.26 18.29
N TYR A 145 3.86 -13.11 17.79
CA TYR A 145 4.09 -14.56 17.69
C TYR A 145 4.63 -14.89 16.31
#